data_AF-X1BTJ6-F1
#
_entry.id   AF-X1BTJ6-F1
#
_cell.length_a   1.000
_cell.length_b   1.000
_cell.length_c   1.000
_cell.angle_alpha   90.00
_cell.angle_beta   90.00
_cell.angle_gamma   90.00
#
_symmetry.space_group_name_H-M   'P 1'
#
loop_
_entity.id
_entity.type
_entity.pdbx_description
1 polymer ?
#
loop_
_entity_poly.entity_id
_entity_poly.type
_entity_poly.pdbx_seq_one_letter_code
_entity_poly.pdbx_strand_id
1 'polypeptide(L)'
;AYEICDFIEPLGLKMCFDTSHSKLYCNWAHVDFYEQVQVLLPYIGHLHLADGAGLDGEGLQIGEGTIDWVHFFKVIGAGKPEGYYGTMIPEIWRGHQRGGEGFRIAIQRLSEAYFEAVNNL
;
A
#
# COMPACT_ATOMS: atom_id res chain seq x y z
N ALA A 1 -9.26 -9.71 -4.45
CA ALA A 1 -7.94 -10.20 -4.90
C ALA A 1 -8.03 -11.32 -5.92
N TYR A 2 -8.78 -12.40 -5.66
CA TYR A 2 -8.77 -13.59 -6.53
C TYR A 2 -9.19 -13.33 -7.98
N GLU A 3 -10.24 -12.55 -8.23
CA GLU A 3 -10.62 -12.16 -9.60
C GLU A 3 -9.49 -11.44 -10.35
N ILE A 4 -8.73 -10.58 -9.65
CA ILE A 4 -7.57 -9.90 -10.22
C ILE A 4 -6.49 -10.92 -10.58
N CYS A 5 -6.19 -11.86 -9.67
CA CYS A 5 -5.24 -12.95 -9.92
C CYS A 5 -5.64 -13.80 -11.13
N ASP A 6 -6.89 -14.24 -11.20
CA ASP A 6 -7.44 -15.04 -12.30
C ASP A 6 -7.29 -14.34 -13.65
N PHE A 7 -7.36 -13.00 -13.67
CA PHE A 7 -7.17 -12.20 -14.88
C PHE A 7 -5.69 -12.02 -15.27
N ILE A 8 -4.82 -11.68 -14.31
CA ILE A 8 -3.43 -11.29 -14.61
C ILE A 8 -2.46 -12.47 -14.74
N GLU A 9 -2.70 -13.57 -14.02
CA GLU A 9 -1.80 -14.71 -13.97
C GLU A 9 -1.65 -15.42 -15.33
N PRO A 10 -2.72 -15.73 -16.08
CA PRO A 10 -2.59 -16.34 -17.41
C PRO A 10 -1.88 -15.44 -18.43
N LEU A 11 -1.89 -14.12 -18.19
CA LEU A 11 -1.26 -13.12 -19.05
C LEU A 11 0.19 -12.83 -18.66
N GLY A 12 0.67 -13.37 -17.53
CA GLY A 12 2.01 -13.08 -17.00
C GLY A 12 2.22 -11.60 -16.64
N LEU A 13 1.14 -10.88 -16.32
CA LEU A 13 1.19 -9.44 -16.02
C LEU A 13 1.56 -9.17 -14.56
N LYS A 14 2.15 -8.00 -14.33
CA LYS A 14 2.29 -7.38 -13.01
C LYS A 14 1.32 -6.21 -12.89
N MET A 15 0.92 -5.88 -11.67
CA MET A 15 0.01 -4.76 -11.40
C MET A 15 0.68 -3.63 -10.62
N CYS A 16 0.15 -2.42 -10.81
CA CYS A 16 0.28 -1.36 -9.81
C CYS A 16 -0.75 -1.63 -8.71
N PHE A 17 -0.30 -1.76 -7.47
CA PHE A 17 -1.17 -1.91 -6.31
C PHE A 17 -1.30 -0.58 -5.58
N ASP A 18 -2.53 -0.09 -5.51
CA ASP A 18 -2.91 1.11 -4.77
C ASP A 18 -3.51 0.73 -3.43
N THR A 19 -2.81 1.12 -2.37
CA THR A 19 -3.19 0.85 -0.98
C THR A 19 -4.52 1.49 -0.60
N SER A 20 -4.80 2.71 -1.06
CA SER A 20 -5.99 3.46 -0.67
C SER A 20 -7.25 2.86 -1.30
N HIS A 21 -7.26 2.65 -2.62
CA HIS A 21 -8.37 2.02 -3.32
C HIS A 21 -8.64 0.60 -2.82
N SER A 22 -7.57 -0.19 -2.62
CA SER A 22 -7.71 -1.54 -2.07
C SER A 22 -8.29 -1.52 -0.66
N LYS A 23 -7.86 -0.58 0.20
CA LYS A 23 -8.41 -0.42 1.55
C LYS A 23 -9.90 -0.04 1.53
N LEU A 24 -10.32 0.87 0.66
CA LEU A 24 -11.72 1.26 0.50
C LEU A 24 -12.57 0.07 0.04
N TYR A 25 -12.11 -0.70 -0.96
CA TYR A 25 -12.78 -1.93 -1.37
C TYR A 25 -12.89 -2.94 -0.22
N CYS A 26 -11.83 -3.16 0.54
CA CYS A 26 -11.84 -4.10 1.66
C CYS A 26 -12.83 -3.69 2.75
N ASN A 27 -12.95 -2.39 3.03
CA ASN A 27 -13.95 -1.86 3.95
C ASN A 27 -15.38 -2.11 3.44
N TRP A 28 -15.64 -1.87 2.16
CA TRP A 28 -16.95 -2.11 1.54
C TRP A 28 -17.33 -3.59 1.50
N ALA A 29 -16.39 -4.45 1.11
CA ALA A 29 -16.59 -5.89 0.96
C ALA A 29 -16.53 -6.64 2.30
N HIS A 30 -16.17 -5.97 3.39
CA HIS A 30 -15.95 -6.56 4.71
C HIS A 30 -14.93 -7.72 4.69
N VAL A 31 -13.84 -7.53 3.95
CA VAL A 31 -12.72 -8.49 3.88
C VAL A 31 -11.46 -7.89 4.51
N ASP A 32 -10.54 -8.74 4.96
CA ASP A 32 -9.30 -8.28 5.55
C ASP A 32 -8.34 -7.72 4.50
N PHE A 33 -7.88 -6.48 4.72
CA PHE A 33 -6.99 -5.78 3.80
C PHE A 33 -5.63 -6.47 3.64
N TYR A 34 -5.05 -6.97 4.73
CA TYR A 34 -3.72 -7.56 4.72
C TYR A 34 -3.72 -8.95 4.09
N GLU A 35 -4.78 -9.74 4.28
CA GLU A 35 -5.02 -10.97 3.53
C GLU A 35 -5.09 -10.70 2.03
N GLN A 36 -5.83 -9.66 1.60
CA GLN A 36 -5.88 -9.29 0.18
C GLN A 36 -4.50 -8.87 -0.35
N VAL A 37 -3.71 -8.12 0.44
CA VAL A 37 -2.33 -7.73 0.09
C VAL A 37 -1.47 -8.98 -0.11
N GLN A 38 -1.51 -9.96 0.80
CA GLN A 38 -0.73 -11.19 0.68
C GLN A 38 -1.06 -11.99 -0.58
N VAL A 39 -2.35 -12.10 -0.92
CA VAL A 39 -2.80 -12.80 -2.15
C VAL A 39 -2.25 -12.10 -3.40
N LEU A 40 -2.26 -10.77 -3.42
CA LEU A 40 -1.82 -9.99 -4.58
C LEU A 40 -0.29 -9.82 -4.65
N LEU A 41 0.41 -9.91 -3.53
CA LEU A 41 1.84 -9.60 -3.38
C LEU A 41 2.73 -10.18 -4.48
N PRO A 42 2.60 -11.46 -4.90
CA PRO A 42 3.44 -12.03 -5.95
C PRO A 42 3.28 -11.31 -7.30
N TYR A 43 2.17 -10.62 -7.53
CA TYR A 43 1.84 -9.95 -8.79
C TYR A 43 2.04 -8.43 -8.74
N ILE A 44 2.37 -7.86 -7.58
CA ILE A 44 2.64 -6.42 -7.45
C ILE A 44 4.00 -6.11 -8.07
N GLY A 45 4.02 -5.22 -9.07
CA GLY A 45 5.25 -4.70 -9.68
C GLY A 45 5.56 -3.25 -9.30
N HIS A 46 4.53 -2.49 -8.90
CA HIS A 46 4.64 -1.10 -8.47
C HIS A 46 3.64 -0.81 -7.35
N LEU A 47 3.99 0.07 -6.41
CA LEU A 47 3.12 0.49 -5.31
C LEU A 47 2.75 1.96 -5.42
N HIS A 48 1.46 2.25 -5.35
CA HIS A 48 0.94 3.57 -4.99
C HIS A 48 0.55 3.55 -3.51
N LEU A 49 1.22 4.41 -2.73
CA LEU A 49 1.07 4.45 -1.27
C LEU A 49 0.35 5.72 -0.84
N ALA A 50 -0.86 5.53 -0.34
CA ALA A 50 -1.65 6.56 0.32
C ALA A 50 -2.54 5.89 1.36
N ASP A 51 -2.93 6.63 2.39
CA ASP A 51 -3.80 6.07 3.40
C ASP A 51 -5.26 6.02 2.90
N GLY A 52 -6.06 5.18 3.55
CA GLY A 52 -7.45 4.94 3.19
C GLY A 52 -8.33 4.80 4.42
N ALA A 53 -9.51 5.41 4.40
CA ALA A 53 -10.50 5.27 5.47
C ALA A 53 -11.94 5.26 4.94
N GLY A 54 -12.81 4.50 5.61
CA GLY A 54 -14.23 4.44 5.25
C GLY A 54 -14.44 3.90 3.83
N LEU A 55 -15.41 4.48 3.12
CA LEU A 55 -15.79 4.07 1.77
C LEU A 55 -15.36 5.08 0.69
N ASP A 56 -14.93 6.28 1.10
CA ASP A 56 -14.66 7.43 0.23
C ASP A 56 -13.40 8.23 0.64
N GLY A 57 -12.74 7.87 1.74
CA GLY A 57 -11.50 8.50 2.19
C GLY A 57 -10.28 7.94 1.44
N GLU A 58 -10.22 8.12 0.13
CA GLU A 58 -9.08 7.74 -0.72
C GLU A 58 -7.95 8.79 -0.69
N GLY A 59 -6.72 8.37 -1.03
CA GLY A 59 -5.59 9.29 -1.18
C GLY A 59 -5.23 10.09 0.08
N LEU A 60 -5.63 9.63 1.27
CA LEU A 60 -5.36 10.35 2.52
C LEU A 60 -3.86 10.38 2.81
N GLN A 61 -3.44 11.35 3.62
CA GLN A 61 -2.07 11.40 4.09
C GLN A 61 -1.76 10.18 4.96
N ILE A 62 -0.52 9.70 4.89
CA ILE A 62 -0.01 8.56 5.66
C ILE A 62 -0.24 8.79 7.15
N GLY A 63 -0.97 7.90 7.82
CA GLY A 63 -1.33 8.01 9.25
C GLY A 63 -2.58 8.86 9.52
N GLU A 64 -3.28 9.33 8.48
CA GLU A 64 -4.58 10.01 8.61
C GLU A 64 -5.75 9.11 8.20
N GLY A 65 -5.47 7.89 7.75
CA GLY A 65 -6.47 6.86 7.48
C GLY A 65 -6.44 5.72 8.50
N THR A 66 -6.70 4.51 8.02
CA THR A 66 -6.88 3.31 8.86
C THR A 66 -5.92 2.17 8.52
N ILE A 67 -4.92 2.43 7.67
CA ILE A 67 -3.88 1.46 7.36
C ILE A 67 -2.82 1.51 8.46
N ASP A 68 -2.59 0.39 9.16
CA ASP A 68 -1.38 0.20 9.95
C ASP A 68 -0.20 -0.05 8.99
N TRP A 69 0.63 0.98 8.83
CA TRP A 69 1.77 0.98 7.92
C TRP A 69 2.93 0.10 8.38
N VAL A 70 3.14 -0.04 9.69
CA VAL A 70 4.17 -0.94 10.22
C VAL A 70 3.77 -2.38 9.91
N HIS A 71 2.50 -2.73 10.13
CA HIS A 71 1.98 -4.04 9.77
C HIS A 71 1.99 -4.26 8.25
N PHE A 72 1.62 -3.26 7.44
CA PHE A 72 1.71 -3.33 5.98
C PHE A 72 3.12 -3.70 5.51
N PHE A 73 4.15 -3.03 6.03
CA PHE A 73 5.54 -3.33 5.68
C PHE A 73 5.97 -4.74 6.11
N LYS A 74 5.52 -5.21 7.28
CA LYS A 74 5.75 -6.60 7.70
C LYS A 74 5.09 -7.61 6.75
N VAL A 75 3.86 -7.33 6.31
CA VAL A 75 3.10 -8.18 5.39
C VAL A 75 3.77 -8.29 4.03
N ILE A 76 4.29 -7.19 3.49
CA ILE A 76 5.04 -7.22 2.21
C ILE A 76 6.50 -7.68 2.36
N GLY A 77 6.91 -8.14 3.55
CA GLY A 77 8.22 -8.72 3.78
C GLY A 77 9.37 -7.71 3.85
N ALA A 78 9.14 -6.49 4.35
CA ALA A 78 10.18 -5.50 4.54
C ALA A 78 11.42 -6.08 5.25
N GLY A 79 12.60 -5.83 4.70
CA GLY A 79 13.88 -6.33 5.21
C GLY A 79 14.19 -7.80 4.90
N LYS A 80 13.28 -8.54 4.25
CA LYS A 80 13.48 -9.96 3.91
C LYS A 80 13.88 -10.15 2.45
N PRO A 81 14.74 -11.15 2.13
CA PRO A 81 15.11 -11.45 0.74
C PRO A 81 13.94 -11.78 -0.18
N GLU A 82 12.91 -12.41 0.35
CA GLU A 82 11.67 -12.78 -0.34
C GLU A 82 10.58 -11.69 -0.30
N GLY A 83 10.86 -10.54 0.31
CA GLY A 83 9.95 -9.42 0.39
C GLY A 83 9.76 -8.68 -0.93
N TYR A 84 8.85 -7.72 -0.93
CA TYR A 84 8.64 -6.83 -2.06
C TYR A 84 9.89 -6.01 -2.38
N TYR A 85 10.32 -6.03 -3.64
CA TYR A 85 11.52 -5.33 -4.13
C TYR A 85 11.24 -4.37 -5.30
N GLY A 86 9.97 -4.09 -5.59
CA GLY A 86 9.57 -3.20 -6.69
C GLY A 86 9.67 -1.71 -6.34
N THR A 87 9.18 -0.86 -7.25
CA THR A 87 9.18 0.60 -7.05
C THR A 87 7.93 1.05 -6.29
N MET A 88 7.97 2.26 -5.74
CA MET A 88 6.83 2.87 -5.05
C MET A 88 6.77 4.38 -5.31
N ILE A 89 5.57 4.96 -5.16
CA ILE A 89 5.37 6.41 -5.09
C ILE A 89 4.28 6.74 -4.07
N PRO A 90 4.42 7.82 -3.27
CA PRO A 90 3.31 8.31 -2.45
C PRO A 90 2.26 9.01 -3.33
N GLU A 91 1.01 8.55 -3.27
CA GLU A 91 -0.11 9.12 -4.04
C GLU A 91 -1.05 9.94 -3.14
N ILE A 92 -0.53 11.00 -2.54
CA ILE A 92 -1.33 11.81 -1.60
C ILE A 92 -2.25 12.76 -2.38
N TRP A 93 -3.54 12.75 -2.04
CA TRP A 93 -4.49 13.71 -2.57
C TRP A 93 -4.02 15.14 -2.27
N ARG A 94 -3.88 15.95 -3.32
CA ARG A 94 -3.32 17.31 -3.24
C ARG A 94 -1.89 17.37 -2.66
N GLY A 95 -1.12 16.27 -2.70
CA GLY A 95 0.25 16.24 -2.22
C GLY A 95 1.20 17.24 -2.90
N HIS A 96 0.88 17.64 -4.13
CA HIS A 96 1.60 18.65 -4.91
C HIS A 96 1.47 20.08 -4.38
N GLN A 97 0.48 20.36 -3.52
CA GLN A 97 0.28 21.69 -2.97
C GLN A 97 1.48 22.11 -2.12
N ARG A 98 1.66 23.44 -1.97
CA ARG A 98 2.75 24.04 -1.19
C ARG A 98 4.14 23.53 -1.62
N GLY A 99 4.31 23.27 -2.92
CA GLY A 99 5.57 22.80 -3.49
C GLY A 99 5.89 21.33 -3.21
N GLY A 100 4.87 20.48 -3.07
CA GLY A 100 5.06 19.04 -2.84
C GLY A 100 5.18 18.65 -1.36
N GLU A 101 4.72 19.50 -0.44
CA GLU A 101 4.85 19.26 1.00
C GLU A 101 4.20 17.92 1.43
N GLY A 102 3.04 17.59 0.86
CA GLY A 102 2.34 16.34 1.18
C GLY A 102 3.13 15.09 0.79
N PHE A 103 3.86 15.14 -0.33
CA PHE A 103 4.75 14.04 -0.74
C PHE A 103 5.94 13.89 0.20
N ARG A 104 6.54 15.01 0.63
CA ARG A 104 7.66 15.00 1.59
C ARG A 104 7.23 14.37 2.92
N ILE A 105 6.06 14.76 3.43
CA ILE A 105 5.50 14.19 4.68
C ILE A 105 5.26 12.69 4.52
N ALA A 106 4.66 12.27 3.39
CA ALA A 106 4.39 10.86 3.13
C ALA A 106 5.66 10.01 3.11
N ILE A 107 6.70 10.44 2.38
CA ILE A 107 7.98 9.72 2.32
C ILE A 107 8.59 9.59 3.71
N GLN A 108 8.53 10.65 4.52
CA GLN A 108 9.04 10.62 5.89
C GLN A 108 8.30 9.58 6.74
N ARG A 109 6.96 9.65 6.80
CA ARG A 109 6.15 8.74 7.63
C ARG A 109 6.24 7.28 7.16
N LEU A 110 6.27 7.05 5.85
CA LEU A 110 6.49 5.71 5.29
C LEU A 110 7.87 5.16 5.62
N SER A 111 8.90 6.00 5.59
CA SER A 111 10.26 5.59 5.96
C SER A 111 10.34 5.22 7.44
N GLU A 112 9.74 6.03 8.32
CA GLU A 112 9.65 5.74 9.76
C GLU A 112 8.97 4.39 10.01
N ALA A 113 7.79 4.16 9.41
CA ALA A 113 7.07 2.90 9.52
C ALA A 113 7.86 1.70 8.95
N TYR A 114 8.57 1.88 7.84
CA TYR A 114 9.42 0.84 7.25
C TYR A 114 10.55 0.44 8.20
N PHE A 115 11.30 1.41 8.74
CA PHE A 115 12.39 1.10 9.65
C PHE A 115 11.90 0.50 10.96
N GLU A 116 10.75 0.94 11.46
CA GLU A 116 10.11 0.29 12.60
C GLU A 116 9.71 -1.17 12.29
N ALA A 117 9.16 -1.42 11.11
CA ALA A 117 8.80 -2.77 10.67
C ALA A 117 10.01 -3.68 10.56
N VAL A 118 11.17 -3.17 10.11
CA VAL A 118 12.42 -3.93 9.96
C VAL A 118 13.13 -4.16 11.29
N ASN A 119 13.17 -3.17 12.18
CA ASN A 119 13.95 -3.25 13.43
C ASN A 119 13.25 -4.06 14.54
N ASN A 120 11.93 -4.22 14.44
CA ASN A 120 11.12 -5.01 15.36
C ASN A 120 10.84 -6.44 14.83
N LEU A 121 11.75 -7.00 14.03
CA LEU A 121 11.74 -8.38 13.53
C LEU A 121 12.54 -9.32 14.44
#